data_AF-A0A257XDB0-F1
#
_entry.id   AF-A0A257XDB0-F1
#
_cell.length_a   1.000
_cell.length_b   1.000
_cell.length_c   1.000
_cell.angle_alpha   90.00
_cell.angle_beta   90.00
_cell.angle_gamma   90.00
#
_symmetry.space_group_name_H-M   'P 1'
#
loop_
_entity.id
_entity.type
_entity.pdbx_description
1 polymer ?
#
loop_
_entity_poly.entity_id
_entity_poly.type
_entity_poly.pdbx_seq_one_letter_code
_entity_poly.pdbx_strand_id
1 'polypeptide(L)'
;MEFFVVQALTGLASAASLFLVASGLSIIFGVTRIVNFAHGAFYMLGAYAAFTFTERWTGAFGFWGGILLASLAVAVVGALVEMILLRRIYRAPELFQLLATFGVTLMVEDLVVLIWGPEDLIGPRAPGFKGAVEVFGQLVPTYDFLLILLGPAVLGLLWLLFHTTRWGILVRAATQDRDMVAALGVNQKWLFTSVFALGVFLAALGGALQIPRNAVSHTMDLSIIVEVFVVVVIGGLGSVTGAFVAAVLVS
;
A
#
# COMPACT_ATOMS: atom_id res chain seq x y z
N MET A 1 -24.76 -3.90 22.29
CA MET A 1 -23.30 -3.88 22.54
C MET A 1 -22.56 -4.79 21.58
N GLU A 2 -23.09 -6.00 21.32
CA GLU A 2 -22.54 -6.98 20.38
C GLU A 2 -22.34 -6.44 18.96
N PHE A 3 -23.32 -5.70 18.42
CA PHE A 3 -23.21 -5.02 17.12
C PHE A 3 -22.01 -4.07 17.02
N PHE A 4 -21.76 -3.27 18.07
CA PHE A 4 -20.62 -2.34 18.09
C PHE A 4 -19.28 -3.06 18.13
N VAL A 5 -19.19 -4.20 18.83
CA VAL A 5 -17.96 -5.00 18.90
C VAL A 5 -17.63 -5.61 17.54
N VAL A 6 -18.64 -6.17 16.87
CA VAL A 6 -18.46 -6.77 15.54
C VAL A 6 -18.09 -5.71 14.51
N GLN A 7 -18.76 -4.55 14.54
CA GLN A 7 -18.42 -3.43 13.66
C GLN A 7 -17.00 -2.91 13.92
N ALA A 8 -16.57 -2.85 15.19
CA ALA A 8 -15.21 -2.46 15.54
C ALA A 8 -14.17 -3.46 15.02
N LEU A 9 -14.44 -4.77 15.07
CA LEU A 9 -13.54 -5.78 14.50
C LEU A 9 -13.43 -5.64 12.98
N THR A 10 -14.55 -5.47 12.28
CA THR A 10 -14.56 -5.24 10.83
C THR A 10 -13.83 -3.94 10.46
N GLY A 11 -14.05 -2.88 11.25
CA GLY A 11 -13.34 -1.60 11.13
C GLY A 11 -11.84 -1.75 11.30
N LEU A 12 -11.38 -2.49 12.32
CA LEU A 12 -9.96 -2.78 12.53
C LEU A 12 -9.34 -3.59 11.38
N ALA A 13 -10.08 -4.52 10.79
CA ALA A 13 -9.61 -5.29 9.63
C ALA A 13 -9.43 -4.39 8.40
N SER A 14 -10.36 -3.45 8.18
CA SER A 14 -10.24 -2.41 7.15
C SER A 14 -9.10 -1.43 7.45
N ALA A 15 -8.94 -1.01 8.71
CA ALA A 15 -7.86 -0.15 9.16
C ALA A 15 -6.49 -0.75 8.87
N ALA A 16 -6.32 -2.06 9.01
CA ALA A 16 -5.06 -2.73 8.70
C ALA A 16 -4.70 -2.60 7.21
N SER A 17 -5.65 -2.89 6.31
CA SER A 17 -5.43 -2.75 4.85
C SER A 17 -5.12 -1.30 4.48
N LEU A 18 -5.92 -0.36 4.99
CA LEU A 18 -5.72 1.07 4.77
C LEU A 18 -4.36 1.54 5.31
N PHE A 19 -3.96 1.08 6.50
CA PHE A 19 -2.64 1.37 7.07
C PHE A 19 -1.49 0.88 6.18
N LEU A 20 -1.57 -0.30 5.58
CA LEU A 20 -0.54 -0.78 4.66
C LEU A 20 -0.34 0.22 3.51
N VAL A 21 -1.42 0.68 2.88
CA VAL A 21 -1.34 1.63 1.77
C VAL A 21 -0.87 3.01 2.24
N ALA A 22 -1.43 3.50 3.35
CA ALA A 22 -1.12 4.81 3.91
C ALA A 22 0.29 4.92 4.46
N SER A 23 0.82 3.86 5.08
CA SER A 23 2.22 3.81 5.51
C SER A 23 3.16 3.93 4.31
N GLY A 24 2.85 3.25 3.21
CA GLY A 24 3.61 3.38 1.96
C GLY A 24 3.63 4.81 1.42
N LEU A 25 2.47 5.48 1.37
CA LEU A 25 2.38 6.87 0.91
C LEU A 25 3.10 7.82 1.87
N SER A 26 2.93 7.63 3.18
CA SER A 26 3.58 8.43 4.22
C SER A 26 5.11 8.33 4.14
N ILE A 27 5.65 7.12 3.93
CA ILE A 27 7.08 6.88 3.76
C ILE A 27 7.62 7.59 2.51
N ILE A 28 6.94 7.43 1.37
CA ILE A 28 7.33 8.10 0.12
C ILE A 28 7.33 9.62 0.32
N PHE A 29 6.23 10.16 0.81
CA PHE A 29 6.09 11.60 1.04
C PHE A 29 7.13 12.11 2.03
N GLY A 30 7.41 11.38 3.12
CA GLY A 30 8.37 11.78 4.14
C GLY A 30 9.74 12.13 3.56
N VAL A 31 10.17 11.39 2.52
CA VAL A 31 11.49 11.56 1.89
C VAL A 31 11.42 12.46 0.66
N THR A 32 10.42 12.27 -0.20
CA THR A 32 10.33 13.00 -1.49
C THR A 32 9.64 14.34 -1.36
N ARG A 33 8.78 14.53 -0.35
CA ARG A 33 7.86 15.68 -0.20
C ARG A 33 6.91 15.84 -1.39
N ILE A 34 6.57 14.73 -2.06
CA ILE A 34 5.72 14.72 -3.24
C ILE A 34 4.46 13.92 -2.94
N VAL A 35 3.33 14.57 -3.18
CA VAL A 35 2.01 13.95 -3.19
C VAL A 35 1.90 13.08 -4.45
N ASN A 36 1.73 11.77 -4.29
CA ASN A 36 1.76 10.82 -5.40
C ASN A 36 0.37 10.19 -5.65
N PHE A 37 -0.36 10.67 -6.66
CA PHE A 37 -1.66 10.10 -7.03
C PHE A 37 -1.55 8.69 -7.62
N ALA A 38 -0.41 8.33 -8.21
CA ALA A 38 -0.18 7.00 -8.76
C ALA A 38 -0.12 5.90 -7.68
N HIS A 39 -0.05 6.28 -6.41
CA HIS A 39 -0.02 5.33 -5.30
C HIS A 39 -1.27 4.45 -5.23
N GLY A 40 -2.45 5.02 -5.52
CA GLY A 40 -3.69 4.26 -5.67
C GLY A 40 -3.65 3.30 -6.86
N ALA A 41 -3.05 3.73 -7.97
CA ALA A 41 -2.90 2.90 -9.16
C ALA A 41 -2.00 1.68 -8.90
N PHE A 42 -0.96 1.84 -8.07
CA PHE A 42 -0.13 0.70 -7.64
C PHE A 42 -0.86 -0.26 -6.70
N TYR A 43 -1.74 0.25 -5.82
CA TYR A 43 -2.63 -0.60 -5.03
C TYR A 43 -3.53 -1.45 -5.94
N MET A 44 -4.15 -0.83 -6.94
CA MET A 44 -4.98 -1.52 -7.92
C MET A 44 -4.20 -2.55 -8.74
N LEU A 45 -3.03 -2.17 -9.29
CA LEU A 45 -2.15 -3.12 -9.98
C LEU A 45 -1.74 -4.29 -9.09
N GLY A 46 -1.52 -4.06 -7.80
CA GLY A 46 -1.25 -5.11 -6.82
C GLY A 46 -2.39 -6.11 -6.72
N ALA A 47 -3.64 -5.62 -6.67
CA ALA A 47 -4.83 -6.45 -6.65
C ALA A 47 -5.00 -7.27 -7.94
N TYR A 48 -4.88 -6.65 -9.13
CA TYR A 48 -4.98 -7.38 -10.40
C TYR A 48 -3.84 -8.38 -10.62
N ALA A 49 -2.60 -8.01 -10.27
CA ALA A 49 -1.47 -8.93 -10.36
C ALA A 49 -1.61 -10.12 -9.40
N ALA A 50 -2.07 -9.90 -8.17
CA ALA A 50 -2.32 -10.99 -7.24
C ALA A 50 -3.51 -11.84 -7.66
N PHE A 51 -4.56 -11.28 -8.27
CA PHE A 51 -5.64 -12.08 -8.88
C PHE A 51 -5.06 -13.06 -9.90
N THR A 52 -4.26 -12.57 -10.85
CA THR A 52 -3.63 -13.42 -11.88
C THR A 52 -2.72 -14.50 -11.30
N PHE A 53 -1.87 -14.17 -10.32
CA PHE A 53 -0.97 -15.17 -9.73
C PHE A 53 -1.70 -16.19 -8.87
N THR A 54 -2.72 -15.76 -8.12
CA THR A 54 -3.50 -16.65 -7.24
C THR A 54 -4.45 -17.57 -8.02
N GLU A 55 -4.93 -17.18 -9.19
CA GLU A 55 -5.63 -18.10 -10.10
C GLU A 55 -4.67 -19.12 -10.72
N ARG A 56 -3.49 -18.67 -11.15
CA ARG A 56 -2.55 -19.54 -11.86
C ARG A 56 -1.85 -20.54 -10.95
N TRP A 57 -1.61 -20.18 -9.70
CA TRP A 57 -0.99 -21.05 -8.69
C TRP A 57 -1.98 -21.44 -7.62
N THR A 58 -2.43 -22.69 -7.68
CA THR A 58 -3.41 -23.21 -6.73
C THR A 58 -2.77 -23.62 -5.39
N GLY A 59 -3.58 -23.63 -4.34
CA GLY A 59 -3.18 -24.04 -2.99
C GLY A 59 -2.68 -22.89 -2.10
N ALA A 60 -2.39 -23.21 -0.84
CA ALA A 60 -1.99 -22.22 0.17
C ALA A 60 -0.68 -21.50 -0.20
N PHE A 61 0.32 -22.26 -0.67
CA PHE A 61 1.59 -21.69 -1.10
C PHE A 61 1.42 -20.80 -2.36
N GLY A 62 0.58 -21.22 -3.31
CA GLY A 62 0.27 -20.44 -4.50
C GLY A 62 -0.43 -19.12 -4.18
N PHE A 63 -1.38 -19.12 -3.23
CA PHE A 63 -2.07 -17.91 -2.83
C PHE A 63 -1.15 -16.90 -2.13
N TRP A 64 -0.49 -17.31 -1.04
CA TRP A 64 0.36 -16.40 -0.27
C TRP A 64 1.63 -16.01 -1.03
N GLY A 65 2.22 -16.95 -1.78
CA GLY A 65 3.33 -16.67 -2.68
C GLY A 65 2.92 -15.74 -3.83
N GLY A 66 1.71 -15.90 -4.36
CA GLY A 66 1.15 -15.05 -5.40
C GLY A 66 0.92 -13.60 -4.94
N ILE A 67 0.41 -13.42 -3.72
CA ILE A 67 0.30 -12.09 -3.08
C ILE A 67 1.67 -11.44 -2.98
N LEU A 68 2.65 -12.13 -2.39
CA LEU A 68 3.99 -11.56 -2.19
C LEU A 68 4.68 -11.25 -3.53
N LEU A 69 4.54 -12.14 -4.51
CA LEU A 69 5.11 -11.96 -5.84
C LEU A 69 4.44 -10.80 -6.60
N ALA A 70 3.12 -10.66 -6.49
CA ALA A 70 2.40 -9.51 -7.04
C ALA A 70 2.93 -8.20 -6.47
N SER A 71 3.01 -8.10 -5.14
CA SER A 71 3.51 -6.91 -4.47
C SER A 71 4.95 -6.60 -4.87
N LEU A 72 5.80 -7.61 -5.00
CA LEU A 72 7.20 -7.44 -5.44
C LEU A 72 7.29 -7.02 -6.90
N ALA A 73 6.49 -7.62 -7.79
CA ALA A 73 6.45 -7.25 -9.21
C ALA A 73 6.00 -5.79 -9.38
N VAL A 74 4.95 -5.37 -8.67
CA VAL A 74 4.47 -3.99 -8.70
C VAL A 74 5.46 -3.03 -8.05
N ALA A 75 6.18 -3.44 -7.01
CA ALA A 75 7.28 -2.66 -6.43
C ALA A 75 8.39 -2.37 -7.45
N VAL A 76 8.72 -3.36 -8.31
CA VAL A 76 9.66 -3.17 -9.42
C VAL A 76 9.09 -2.20 -10.46
N VAL A 77 7.82 -2.33 -10.83
CA VAL A 77 7.16 -1.37 -11.73
C VAL A 77 7.19 0.05 -11.14
N GLY A 78 6.90 0.21 -9.85
CA GLY A 78 7.00 1.48 -9.14
C GLY A 78 8.40 2.06 -9.17
N ALA A 79 9.43 1.25 -8.91
CA ALA A 79 10.83 1.67 -9.00
C ALA A 79 11.20 2.14 -10.42
N LEU A 80 10.69 1.47 -11.46
CA LEU A 80 10.89 1.90 -12.84
C LEU A 80 10.18 3.22 -13.14
N VAL A 81 8.94 3.40 -12.68
CA VAL A 81 8.20 4.66 -12.81
C VAL A 81 8.93 5.80 -12.10
N GLU A 82 9.44 5.58 -10.89
CA GLU A 82 10.26 6.57 -10.20
C GLU A 82 11.50 6.93 -11.02
N MET A 83 12.24 5.93 -11.51
CA MET A 83 13.51 6.15 -12.19
C MET A 83 13.35 6.87 -13.53
N ILE A 84 12.31 6.52 -14.30
CA ILE A 84 12.10 6.98 -15.67
C ILE A 84 11.34 8.32 -15.69
N LEU A 85 10.36 8.47 -14.81
CA LEU A 85 9.46 9.62 -14.80
C LEU A 85 9.77 10.56 -13.64
N LEU A 86 9.52 10.12 -12.40
CA LEU A 86 9.48 11.03 -11.25
C LEU A 86 10.83 11.68 -10.95
N ARG A 87 11.92 10.90 -11.05
CA ARG A 87 13.28 11.39 -10.83
C ARG A 87 13.65 12.58 -11.72
N ARG A 88 13.09 12.65 -12.94
CA ARG A 88 13.35 13.75 -13.88
C ARG A 88 12.60 15.02 -13.52
N ILE A 89 11.50 14.91 -12.77
CA ILE A 89 10.58 16.02 -12.47
C ILE A 89 10.57 16.40 -10.97
N TYR A 90 11.42 15.80 -10.13
CA TYR A 90 11.55 16.16 -8.71
C TYR A 90 11.90 17.63 -8.45
N ARG A 91 12.54 18.30 -9.41
CA ARG A 91 12.86 19.73 -9.32
C ARG A 91 11.81 20.64 -9.97
N ALA A 92 10.81 20.06 -10.63
CA ALA A 92 9.72 20.81 -11.22
C ALA A 92 8.71 21.23 -10.12
N PRO A 93 7.91 22.29 -10.35
CA PRO A 93 6.84 22.67 -9.43
C PRO A 93 5.90 21.50 -9.10
N GLU A 94 5.34 21.51 -7.88
CA GLU A 94 4.49 20.42 -7.36
C GLU A 94 3.35 20.04 -8.30
N LEU A 95 2.74 21.03 -8.96
CA LEU A 95 1.67 20.81 -9.95
C LEU A 95 2.08 19.85 -11.08
N PHE A 96 3.32 19.91 -11.56
CA PHE A 96 3.80 19.01 -12.62
C PHE A 96 3.96 17.57 -12.11
N GLN A 97 4.32 17.41 -10.84
CA GLN A 97 4.48 16.10 -10.22
C GLN A 97 3.10 15.47 -9.97
N LEU A 98 2.14 16.27 -9.52
CA LEU A 98 0.73 15.87 -9.41
C LEU A 98 0.17 15.46 -10.77
N LEU A 99 0.36 16.29 -11.81
CA LEU A 99 -0.11 16.00 -13.16
C LEU A 99 0.53 14.74 -13.73
N ALA A 100 1.84 14.55 -13.52
CA ALA A 100 2.55 13.36 -14.00
C ALA A 100 2.08 12.09 -13.28
N THR A 101 1.90 12.13 -11.96
CA THR A 101 1.42 10.97 -11.19
C THR A 101 -0.04 10.65 -11.50
N PHE A 102 -0.89 11.65 -11.72
CA PHE A 102 -2.24 11.47 -12.21
C PHE A 102 -2.27 10.87 -13.62
N GLY A 103 -1.37 11.31 -14.52
CA GLY A 103 -1.20 10.70 -15.83
C GLY A 103 -0.82 9.22 -15.75
N VAL A 104 0.07 8.85 -14.82
CA VAL A 104 0.40 7.43 -14.55
C VAL A 104 -0.84 6.67 -14.07
N THR A 105 -1.65 7.25 -13.19
CA THR A 105 -2.90 6.65 -12.71
C THR A 105 -3.80 6.27 -13.89
N LEU A 106 -4.09 7.22 -14.79
CA LEU A 106 -4.94 6.98 -15.96
C LEU A 106 -4.33 5.93 -16.91
N MET A 107 -3.01 6.00 -17.17
CA MET A 107 -2.34 5.01 -18.02
C MET A 107 -2.43 3.59 -17.44
N VAL A 108 -2.36 3.48 -16.11
CA VAL A 108 -2.45 2.20 -15.41
C VAL A 108 -3.88 1.66 -15.43
N GLU A 109 -4.87 2.52 -15.23
CA GLU A 109 -6.30 2.18 -15.37
C GLU A 109 -6.60 1.63 -16.77
N ASP A 110 -6.20 2.36 -17.82
CA ASP A 110 -6.37 1.92 -19.21
C ASP A 110 -5.67 0.58 -19.48
N LEU A 111 -4.45 0.40 -18.95
CA LEU A 111 -3.69 -0.85 -19.09
C LEU A 111 -4.40 -2.01 -18.38
N VAL A 112 -4.98 -1.77 -17.20
CA VAL A 112 -5.75 -2.76 -16.46
C VAL A 112 -6.97 -3.20 -17.26
N VAL A 113 -7.75 -2.25 -17.78
CA VAL A 113 -8.93 -2.55 -18.61
C VAL A 113 -8.54 -3.31 -19.88
N LEU A 114 -7.41 -2.95 -20.50
CA LEU A 114 -6.93 -3.63 -21.71
C LEU A 114 -6.52 -5.09 -21.47
N ILE A 115 -5.90 -5.39 -20.31
CA ILE A 115 -5.38 -6.73 -20.01
C ILE A 115 -6.43 -7.63 -19.35
N TRP A 116 -7.23 -7.09 -18.42
CA TRP A 116 -8.17 -7.87 -17.60
C TRP A 116 -9.64 -7.69 -17.98
N GLY A 117 -9.97 -6.70 -18.81
CA GLY A 117 -11.34 -6.33 -19.13
C GLY A 117 -11.93 -5.29 -18.16
N PRO A 118 -13.08 -4.70 -18.51
CA PRO A 118 -13.76 -3.69 -17.70
C PRO A 118 -14.56 -4.30 -16.53
N GLU A 119 -14.81 -5.62 -16.53
CA GLU A 119 -15.61 -6.29 -15.51
C GLU A 119 -14.90 -6.41 -14.16
N ASP A 120 -15.68 -6.38 -13.09
CA ASP A 120 -15.17 -6.61 -11.74
C ASP A 120 -14.78 -8.08 -11.55
N LEU A 121 -13.57 -8.30 -11.02
CA LEU A 121 -13.01 -9.63 -10.80
C LEU A 121 -13.13 -10.03 -9.32
N ILE A 122 -13.67 -11.21 -9.06
CA ILE A 122 -13.77 -11.76 -7.70
C ILE A 122 -12.66 -12.79 -7.53
N GLY A 123 -11.68 -12.47 -6.68
CA GLY A 123 -10.59 -13.40 -6.45
C GLY A 123 -10.91 -14.52 -5.47
N PRO A 124 -10.00 -15.50 -5.35
CA PRO A 124 -10.22 -16.68 -4.54
C PRO A 124 -10.21 -16.36 -3.04
N ARG A 125 -10.99 -17.12 -2.26
CA ARG A 125 -10.94 -17.04 -0.80
C ARG A 125 -9.57 -17.47 -0.27
N ALA A 126 -9.06 -16.75 0.73
CA ALA A 126 -7.78 -17.06 1.37
C ALA A 126 -7.74 -18.50 1.91
N PRO A 127 -6.76 -19.33 1.48
CA PRO A 127 -6.57 -20.68 2.02
C PRO A 127 -6.30 -20.66 3.53
N GLY A 128 -7.01 -21.50 4.28
CA GLY A 128 -6.96 -21.54 5.75
C GLY A 128 -7.94 -20.59 6.45
N PHE A 129 -8.55 -19.64 5.73
CA PHE A 129 -9.44 -18.61 6.30
C PHE A 129 -10.81 -18.58 5.61
N LYS A 130 -11.34 -19.77 5.26
CA LYS A 130 -12.62 -19.91 4.54
C LYS A 130 -13.87 -19.85 5.45
N GLY A 131 -13.67 -19.95 6.76
CA GLY A 131 -14.74 -20.01 7.76
C GLY A 131 -15.01 -18.67 8.44
N ALA A 132 -15.98 -18.69 9.35
CA ALA A 132 -16.29 -17.57 10.25
C ALA A 132 -16.28 -18.08 11.70
N VAL A 133 -15.93 -17.21 12.63
CA VAL A 133 -15.99 -17.46 14.08
C VAL A 133 -17.18 -16.71 14.64
N GLU A 134 -17.95 -17.36 15.49
CA GLU A 134 -19.05 -16.71 16.20
C GLU A 134 -18.48 -15.86 17.34
N VAL A 135 -18.71 -14.55 17.26
CA VAL A 135 -18.31 -13.56 18.24
C VAL A 135 -19.58 -12.85 18.69
N PHE A 136 -20.01 -13.08 19.93
CA PHE A 136 -21.23 -12.51 20.49
C PHE A 136 -22.47 -12.72 19.59
N GLY A 137 -22.70 -13.95 19.12
CA GLY A 137 -23.87 -14.28 18.30
C GLY A 137 -23.81 -13.83 16.84
N GLN A 138 -22.70 -13.24 16.39
CA GLN A 138 -22.48 -12.78 15.02
C GLN A 138 -21.28 -13.49 14.39
N LEU A 139 -21.40 -13.86 13.11
CA LEU A 139 -20.34 -14.55 12.39
C LEU A 139 -19.34 -13.54 11.81
N VAL A 140 -18.11 -13.55 12.32
CA VAL A 140 -17.01 -12.73 11.82
C VAL A 140 -16.08 -13.60 10.96
N PRO A 141 -15.77 -13.21 9.71
CA PRO A 141 -14.84 -13.95 8.86
C PRO A 141 -13.48 -14.17 9.55
N THR A 142 -12.97 -15.40 9.50
CA THR A 142 -11.64 -15.74 10.06
C THR A 142 -10.51 -14.90 9.43
N TYR A 143 -10.70 -14.46 8.19
CA TYR A 143 -9.74 -13.63 7.46
C TYR A 143 -9.55 -12.23 8.07
N ASP A 144 -10.60 -11.66 8.68
CA ASP A 144 -10.53 -10.33 9.27
C ASP A 144 -9.56 -10.31 10.45
N PHE A 145 -9.51 -11.38 11.25
CA PHE A 145 -8.53 -11.53 12.33
C PHE A 145 -7.08 -11.56 11.82
N LEU A 146 -6.84 -12.18 10.65
CA LEU A 146 -5.52 -12.15 10.02
C LEU A 146 -5.12 -10.73 9.64
N LEU A 147 -6.03 -9.95 9.05
CA LEU A 147 -5.76 -8.56 8.70
C LEU A 147 -5.50 -7.71 9.94
N ILE A 148 -6.32 -7.86 10.99
CA ILE A 148 -6.13 -7.17 12.27
C ILE A 148 -4.75 -7.45 12.85
N LEU A 149 -4.26 -8.70 12.77
CA LEU A 149 -2.92 -9.05 13.23
C LEU A 149 -1.81 -8.51 12.31
N LEU A 150 -2.07 -8.45 11.00
CA LEU A 150 -1.10 -8.01 10.02
C LEU A 150 -0.73 -6.53 10.17
N GLY A 151 -1.68 -5.66 10.51
CA GLY A 151 -1.43 -4.22 10.70
C GLY A 151 -0.31 -3.94 11.71
N PRO A 152 -0.45 -4.36 12.99
CA PRO A 152 0.61 -4.26 13.99
C PRO A 152 1.89 -5.00 13.62
N ALA A 153 1.81 -6.14 12.94
CA ALA A 153 2.99 -6.87 12.49
C ALA A 153 3.81 -6.07 11.45
N VAL A 154 3.16 -5.46 10.46
CA VAL A 154 3.79 -4.59 9.47
C VAL A 154 4.34 -3.32 10.14
N LEU A 155 3.60 -2.73 11.08
CA LEU A 155 4.09 -1.59 11.86
C LEU A 155 5.38 -1.96 12.61
N GLY A 156 5.41 -3.12 13.29
CA GLY A 156 6.58 -3.62 14.00
C GLY A 156 7.77 -3.87 13.05
N LEU A 157 7.51 -4.43 11.88
CA LEU A 157 8.54 -4.66 10.86
C LEU A 157 9.12 -3.35 10.32
N LEU A 158 8.26 -2.37 10.00
CA LEU A 158 8.69 -1.05 9.55
C LEU A 158 9.45 -0.29 10.65
N TRP A 159 8.99 -0.39 11.89
CA TRP A 159 9.67 0.19 13.04
C TRP A 159 11.07 -0.41 13.18
N LEU A 160 11.20 -1.74 13.15
CA LEU A 160 12.48 -2.44 13.20
C LEU A 160 13.39 -2.03 12.04
N LEU A 161 12.86 -2.01 10.81
CA LEU A 161 13.58 -1.61 9.60
C LEU A 161 14.14 -0.19 9.74
N PHE A 162 13.33 0.76 10.19
CA PHE A 162 13.76 2.15 10.33
C PHE A 162 14.70 2.40 11.52
N HIS A 163 14.58 1.63 12.62
CA HIS A 163 15.38 1.84 13.83
C HIS A 163 16.68 1.05 13.89
N THR A 164 16.75 -0.11 13.26
CA THR A 164 17.93 -0.98 13.37
C THR A 164 18.84 -0.93 12.15
N THR A 165 18.30 -0.69 10.96
CA THR A 165 19.10 -0.75 9.72
C THR A 165 19.75 0.58 9.37
N ARG A 166 20.95 0.52 8.78
CA ARG A 166 21.65 1.71 8.26
C ARG A 166 20.81 2.44 7.22
N TRP A 167 20.14 1.68 6.35
CA TRP A 167 19.20 2.23 5.37
C TRP A 167 18.07 3.00 6.05
N GLY A 168 17.48 2.44 7.10
CA GLY A 168 16.44 3.09 7.88
C GLY A 168 16.88 4.41 8.53
N ILE A 169 18.10 4.44 9.07
CA ILE A 169 18.71 5.66 9.62
C ILE A 169 18.85 6.73 8.52
N LEU A 170 19.31 6.36 7.32
CA LEU A 170 19.45 7.28 6.19
C LEU A 170 18.09 7.81 5.72
N VAL A 171 17.06 6.96 5.68
CA VAL A 171 15.69 7.37 5.34
C VAL A 171 15.18 8.42 6.33
N ARG A 172 15.31 8.18 7.64
CA ARG A 172 14.89 9.16 8.65
C ARG A 172 15.73 10.44 8.63
N ALA A 173 17.02 10.35 8.34
CA ALA A 173 17.83 11.55 8.16
C ALA A 173 17.34 12.35 6.94
N ALA A 174 16.99 11.67 5.85
CA ALA A 174 16.48 12.31 4.64
C ALA A 174 15.08 12.92 4.82
N THR A 175 14.25 12.40 5.72
CA THR A 175 12.97 13.04 6.06
C THR A 175 13.14 14.34 6.83
N GLN A 176 14.22 14.47 7.62
CA GLN A 176 14.56 15.70 8.33
C GLN A 176 15.19 16.73 7.40
N ASP A 177 16.27 16.36 6.72
CA ASP A 177 16.99 17.23 5.78
C ASP A 177 17.66 16.39 4.69
N ARG A 178 17.00 16.30 3.54
CA ARG A 178 17.52 15.59 2.37
C ARG A 178 18.78 16.21 1.78
N ASP A 179 18.94 17.53 1.87
CA ASP A 179 20.08 18.25 1.28
C ASP A 179 21.34 18.02 2.10
N MET A 180 21.22 18.03 3.43
CA MET A 180 22.28 17.62 4.36
C MET A 180 22.72 16.17 4.10
N VAL A 181 21.77 15.24 3.94
CA VAL A 181 22.08 13.84 3.63
C VAL A 181 22.83 13.70 2.30
N ALA A 182 22.48 14.50 1.29
CA ALA A 182 23.24 14.57 0.03
C ALA A 182 24.67 15.09 0.23
N ALA A 183 24.84 16.13 1.04
CA ALA A 183 26.16 16.73 1.32
C ALA A 183 27.10 15.74 2.03
N LEU A 184 26.55 14.80 2.80
CA LEU A 184 27.29 13.70 3.43
C LEU A 184 27.66 12.56 2.46
N GLY A 185 27.41 12.71 1.16
CA GLY A 185 27.81 11.75 0.12
C GLY A 185 26.82 10.59 -0.10
N VAL A 186 25.63 10.65 0.49
CA VAL A 186 24.60 9.61 0.31
C VAL A 186 24.00 9.74 -1.08
N ASN A 187 23.91 8.61 -1.78
CA ASN A 187 23.32 8.59 -3.12
C ASN A 187 21.78 8.69 -3.03
N GLN A 188 21.27 9.93 -3.09
CA GLN A 188 19.84 10.23 -3.03
C GLN A 188 19.03 9.46 -4.08
N LYS A 189 19.60 9.22 -5.27
CA LYS A 189 18.91 8.51 -6.36
C LYS A 189 18.49 7.12 -5.90
N TRP A 190 19.43 6.34 -5.36
CA TRP A 190 19.15 4.99 -4.87
C TRP A 190 18.31 4.99 -3.59
N LEU A 191 18.54 5.95 -2.70
CA LEU A 191 17.73 6.10 -1.50
C LEU A 191 16.26 6.32 -1.86
N PHE A 192 15.96 7.25 -2.76
CA PHE A 192 14.58 7.57 -3.14
C PHE A 192 13.93 6.42 -3.90
N THR A 193 14.63 5.76 -4.85
CA THR A 193 14.10 4.57 -5.54
C THR A 193 13.77 3.45 -4.56
N SER A 194 14.63 3.20 -3.57
CA SER A 194 14.40 2.13 -2.58
C SER A 194 13.20 2.44 -1.67
N VAL A 195 13.05 3.70 -1.24
CA VAL A 195 11.90 4.16 -0.45
C VAL A 195 10.62 4.08 -1.28
N PHE A 196 10.68 4.48 -2.56
CA PHE A 196 9.56 4.39 -3.48
C PHE A 196 9.14 2.94 -3.72
N ALA A 197 10.10 2.05 -3.97
CA ALA A 197 9.84 0.62 -4.13
C ALA A 197 9.20 0.01 -2.87
N LEU A 198 9.68 0.37 -1.67
CA LEU A 198 9.06 -0.08 -0.42
C LEU A 198 7.63 0.45 -0.26
N GLY A 199 7.40 1.74 -0.55
CA GLY A 199 6.07 2.33 -0.44
C GLY A 199 5.08 1.71 -1.42
N VAL A 200 5.51 1.49 -2.67
CA VAL A 200 4.72 0.80 -3.69
C VAL A 200 4.49 -0.66 -3.34
N PHE A 201 5.49 -1.35 -2.78
CA PHE A 201 5.33 -2.71 -2.26
C PHE A 201 4.20 -2.78 -1.23
N LEU A 202 4.18 -1.86 -0.27
CA LEU A 202 3.15 -1.81 0.77
C LEU A 202 1.76 -1.49 0.19
N ALA A 203 1.68 -0.58 -0.79
CA ALA A 203 0.44 -0.28 -1.51
C ALA A 203 -0.11 -1.51 -2.23
N ALA A 204 0.75 -2.17 -3.02
CA ALA A 204 0.41 -3.36 -3.77
C ALA A 204 0.09 -4.55 -2.84
N LEU A 205 0.73 -4.65 -1.68
CA LEU A 205 0.42 -5.64 -0.66
C LEU A 205 -0.96 -5.41 -0.05
N GLY A 206 -1.31 -4.15 0.26
CA GLY A 206 -2.66 -3.79 0.69
C GLY A 206 -3.72 -4.20 -0.33
N GLY A 207 -3.48 -3.89 -1.62
CA GLY A 207 -4.39 -4.25 -2.71
C GLY A 207 -4.53 -5.76 -2.89
N ALA A 208 -3.41 -6.48 -2.90
CA ALA A 208 -3.38 -7.93 -3.03
C ALA A 208 -4.11 -8.65 -1.87
N LEU A 209 -4.03 -8.11 -0.65
CA LEU A 209 -4.73 -8.64 0.52
C LEU A 209 -6.23 -8.28 0.54
N GLN A 210 -6.67 -7.30 -0.25
CA GLN A 210 -8.08 -6.93 -0.29
C GLN A 210 -8.92 -7.88 -1.16
N ILE A 211 -8.27 -8.63 -2.05
CA ILE A 211 -8.91 -9.53 -3.03
C ILE A 211 -9.93 -10.50 -2.42
N PRO A 212 -9.70 -11.15 -1.25
CA PRO A 212 -10.68 -12.07 -0.67
C PRO A 212 -11.90 -11.37 -0.05
N ARG A 213 -11.83 -10.05 0.18
CA ARG A 213 -12.89 -9.27 0.83
C ARG A 213 -13.77 -8.55 -0.18
N ASN A 214 -13.16 -7.92 -1.18
CA ASN A 214 -13.86 -7.10 -2.16
C ASN A 214 -13.52 -7.53 -3.59
N ALA A 215 -14.45 -7.29 -4.50
CA ALA A 215 -14.16 -7.41 -5.93
C ALA A 215 -13.09 -6.39 -6.34
N VAL A 216 -12.25 -6.79 -7.28
CA VAL A 216 -11.22 -5.96 -7.88
C VAL A 216 -11.86 -5.22 -9.05
N SER A 217 -11.88 -3.89 -8.99
CA SER A 217 -12.43 -3.02 -10.04
C SER A 217 -11.37 -2.03 -10.52
N HIS A 218 -11.52 -1.55 -11.76
CA HIS A 218 -10.57 -0.63 -12.38
C HIS A 218 -10.66 0.81 -11.83
N THR A 219 -11.68 1.13 -11.03
CA THR A 219 -11.86 2.45 -10.39
C THR A 219 -11.47 2.46 -8.91
N MET A 220 -10.93 1.35 -8.39
CA MET A 220 -10.60 1.20 -6.98
C MET A 220 -9.37 2.03 -6.54
N ASP A 221 -8.60 2.52 -7.50
CA ASP A 221 -7.41 3.35 -7.31
C ASP A 221 -7.75 4.77 -6.84
N LEU A 222 -8.78 5.40 -7.41
CA LEU A 222 -9.22 6.74 -7.04
C LEU A 222 -9.97 6.78 -5.71
N SER A 223 -10.73 5.73 -5.38
CA SER A 223 -11.40 5.64 -4.08
C SER A 223 -10.39 5.45 -2.94
N ILE A 224 -9.46 4.50 -3.08
CA ILE A 224 -8.48 4.22 -2.03
C ILE A 224 -7.51 5.38 -1.80
N ILE A 225 -7.10 6.09 -2.86
CA ILE A 225 -6.11 7.17 -2.71
C ILE A 225 -6.69 8.34 -1.92
N VAL A 226 -7.98 8.63 -2.05
CA VAL A 226 -8.67 9.66 -1.27
C VAL A 226 -8.70 9.29 0.22
N GLU A 227 -9.10 8.06 0.56
CA GLU A 227 -9.09 7.57 1.94
C GLU A 227 -7.69 7.59 2.56
N VAL A 228 -6.71 7.14 1.80
CA VAL A 228 -5.31 7.12 2.22
C VAL A 228 -4.78 8.53 2.44
N PHE A 229 -5.13 9.51 1.58
CA PHE A 229 -4.77 10.90 1.82
C PHE A 229 -5.34 11.44 3.13
N VAL A 230 -6.62 11.16 3.41
CA VAL A 230 -7.25 11.56 4.68
C VAL A 230 -6.44 11.00 5.86
N VAL A 231 -6.09 9.71 5.81
CA VAL A 231 -5.33 9.06 6.90
C VAL A 231 -3.91 9.61 7.03
N VAL A 232 -3.20 9.86 5.93
CA VAL A 232 -1.84 10.42 5.98
C VAL A 232 -1.85 11.87 6.46
N VAL A 233 -2.86 12.67 6.09
CA VAL A 233 -3.00 14.05 6.56
C VAL A 233 -3.31 14.08 8.06
N ILE A 234 -4.23 13.25 8.54
CA ILE A 234 -4.56 13.14 9.98
C ILE A 234 -3.36 12.59 10.77
N GLY A 235 -2.72 11.54 10.27
CA GLY A 235 -1.58 10.89 10.91
C GLY A 235 -0.29 11.72 10.89
N GLY A 236 -0.21 12.72 10.02
CA GLY A 236 0.98 13.52 9.78
C GLY A 236 1.85 12.93 8.68
N LEU A 237 2.12 13.77 7.68
CA LEU A 237 2.94 13.46 6.52
C LEU A 237 4.37 13.03 6.93
N GLY A 238 4.75 11.79 6.62
CA GLY A 238 6.05 11.22 6.99
C GLY A 238 6.07 10.46 8.32
N SER A 239 4.92 10.34 9.00
CA SER A 239 4.76 9.57 10.24
C SER A 239 4.05 8.24 10.00
N VAL A 240 4.78 7.13 10.10
CA VAL A 240 4.20 5.77 9.95
C VAL A 240 3.32 5.42 11.15
N THR A 241 3.76 5.74 12.37
CA THR A 241 2.98 5.50 13.59
C THR A 241 1.72 6.36 13.61
N GLY A 242 1.81 7.59 13.12
CA GLY A 242 0.66 8.46 12.95
C GLY A 242 -0.34 7.91 11.94
N ALA A 243 0.14 7.40 10.79
CA ALA A 243 -0.72 6.74 9.82
C ALA A 243 -1.43 5.50 10.39
N PHE A 244 -0.79 4.72 11.28
CA PHE A 244 -1.42 3.58 11.95
C PHE A 244 -2.58 4.02 12.85
N VAL A 245 -2.35 5.01 13.72
CA VAL A 245 -3.39 5.52 14.63
C VAL A 245 -4.52 6.16 13.83
N ALA A 246 -4.19 6.95 12.80
CA ALA A 246 -5.19 7.57 11.94
C ALA A 246 -6.03 6.54 11.17
N ALA A 247 -5.43 5.46 10.65
CA ALA A 247 -6.17 4.40 9.97
C ALA A 247 -7.21 3.75 10.89
N VAL A 248 -6.85 3.50 12.15
CA VAL A 248 -7.76 2.95 13.17
C VAL A 248 -8.85 3.93 13.58
N LEU A 249 -8.57 5.23 13.59
CA LEU A 249 -9.56 6.25 13.95
C LEU A 249 -10.57 6.55 12.82
N VAL A 250 -10.13 6.42 11.56
CA VAL A 250 -10.96 6.70 10.38
C VAL A 250 -11.86 5.52 10.01
N SER A 251 -11.42 4.28 10.28
CA SER A 251 -12.14 3.04 9.94
C SER A 251 -13.15 2.64 11.01
#